data_AF-A0A946N2T4-F1
#
_entry.id   AF-A0A946N2T4-F1
#
_cell.length_a   1.000
_cell.length_b   1.000
_cell.length_c   1.000
_cell.angle_alpha   90.00
_cell.angle_beta   90.00
_cell.angle_gamma   90.00
#
_symmetry.space_group_name_H-M   'P 1'
#
loop_
_entity.id
_entity.type
_entity.pdbx_description
1 polymer ?
#
loop_
_entity_poly.entity_id
_entity_poly.type
_entity_poly.pdbx_seq_one_letter_code
_entity_poly.pdbx_strand_id
1 'polypeptide(L)'
;MDYLAHGLWSYGLFHKLKQVKLAVLFGLLPDSMSWLIFAIYKIIFERKFGEPDLNNIPDWTFTLYNISHSLFVAGACILIVFLVLKKFPVYMLSWPIAIVFDLFTHTRDFLPTPFLWPVSEWKFPGISWGNGWFMIGNYSVLLILFVYIFWKKRQLKK
;
A
#
# COMPACT_ATOMS: atom_id res chain seq x y z
N MET A 1 -7.34 6.10 0.41
CA MET A 1 -6.34 5.22 1.03
C MET A 1 -5.61 5.99 2.10
N ASP A 2 -5.32 5.39 3.25
CA ASP A 2 -4.46 6.00 4.28
C ASP A 2 -3.01 5.53 4.06
N TYR A 3 -2.19 6.41 3.50
CA TYR A 3 -0.79 6.13 3.15
C TYR A 3 0.06 5.83 4.39
N LEU A 4 -0.21 6.51 5.51
CA LEU A 4 0.56 6.34 6.74
C LEU A 4 0.32 4.96 7.37
N ALA A 5 -0.92 4.50 7.41
CA ALA A 5 -1.33 3.20 7.93
C ALA A 5 -0.64 2.06 7.16
N HIS A 6 -0.52 2.17 5.84
CA HIS A 6 0.21 1.19 5.02
C HIS A 6 1.68 1.08 5.44
N GLY A 7 2.35 2.22 5.66
CA GLY A 7 3.73 2.24 6.15
C GLY A 7 3.87 1.67 7.55
N LEU A 8 2.95 2.03 8.46
CA LEU A 8 2.93 1.55 9.84
C LEU A 8 2.67 0.05 9.94
N TRP A 9 1.70 -0.46 9.19
CA TRP A 9 1.42 -1.89 9.10
C TRP A 9 2.60 -2.66 8.51
N SER A 10 3.21 -2.14 7.44
CA SER A 10 4.40 -2.75 6.84
C SER A 10 5.55 -2.85 7.84
N TYR A 11 5.84 -1.77 8.57
CA TYR A 11 6.82 -1.83 9.63
C TYR A 11 6.41 -2.83 10.72
N GLY A 12 5.16 -2.77 11.19
CA GLY A 12 4.63 -3.61 12.26
C GLY A 12 4.74 -5.10 11.96
N LEU A 13 4.37 -5.52 10.75
CA LEU A 13 4.44 -6.92 10.31
C LEU A 13 5.88 -7.39 10.10
N PHE A 14 6.74 -6.53 9.57
CA PHE A 14 8.11 -6.89 9.16
C PHE A 14 9.21 -6.37 10.10
N HIS A 15 8.87 -5.90 11.32
CA HIS A 15 9.82 -5.23 12.24
C HIS A 15 11.02 -6.09 12.67
N LYS A 16 10.94 -7.41 12.50
CA LYS A 16 12.04 -8.35 12.79
C LYS A 16 12.99 -8.56 11.60
N LEU A 17 12.61 -8.12 10.40
CA LEU A 17 13.48 -8.22 9.23
C LEU A 17 14.60 -7.17 9.32
N LYS A 18 15.84 -7.58 9.00
CA LYS A 18 16.96 -6.65 8.82
C LYS A 18 16.65 -5.57 7.77
N GLN A 19 15.85 -5.93 6.76
CA GLN A 19 15.45 -5.06 5.64
C GLN A 19 14.07 -4.41 5.85
N VAL A 20 13.65 -4.17 7.09
CA VAL A 20 12.32 -3.58 7.38
C VAL A 20 12.04 -2.28 6.62
N LYS A 21 13.05 -1.44 6.38
CA LYS A 21 12.89 -0.20 5.58
C LYS A 21 12.45 -0.49 4.14
N LEU A 22 12.96 -1.58 3.55
CA LEU A 22 12.50 -2.03 2.22
C LEU A 22 11.07 -2.56 2.30
N ALA A 23 10.70 -3.28 3.36
CA ALA A 23 9.32 -3.73 3.53
C ALA A 23 8.34 -2.54 3.59
N VAL A 24 8.68 -1.49 4.34
CA VAL A 24 7.90 -0.24 4.36
C VAL A 24 7.81 0.37 2.96
N LEU A 25 8.92 0.46 2.23
CA LEU A 25 8.93 0.96 0.86
C LEU A 25 7.99 0.16 -0.06
N PHE A 26 8.03 -1.18 0.00
CA PHE A 26 7.19 -2.05 -0.81
C PHE A 26 5.71 -2.01 -0.41
N GLY A 27 5.38 -1.76 0.87
CA GLY A 27 3.99 -1.57 1.29
C GLY A 27 3.42 -0.22 0.90
N LEU A 28 4.26 0.80 0.75
CA LEU A 28 3.86 2.13 0.24
C LEU A 28 3.90 2.21 -1.30
N LEU A 29 4.46 1.20 -1.95
CA LEU A 29 4.68 1.19 -3.40
C LEU A 29 3.37 1.27 -4.22
N PRO A 30 2.28 0.52 -3.91
CA PRO A 30 1.04 0.59 -4.67
C PRO A 30 0.51 2.00 -4.84
N ASP A 31 0.41 2.72 -3.72
CA ASP A 31 -0.02 4.10 -3.62
C ASP A 31 0.92 5.05 -4.37
N SER A 32 2.21 4.88 -4.14
CA SER A 32 3.24 5.78 -4.68
C SER A 32 3.29 5.73 -6.20
N MET A 33 3.11 4.55 -6.80
CA MET A 33 3.19 4.39 -8.26
C MET A 33 2.06 5.10 -9.01
N SER A 34 0.91 5.35 -8.38
CA SER A 34 -0.20 6.07 -8.99
C SER A 34 -0.24 7.52 -8.52
N TRP A 35 -0.60 7.70 -7.24
CA TRP A 35 -1.05 8.99 -6.72
C TRP A 35 0.10 9.94 -6.44
N LEU A 36 1.25 9.42 -5.98
CA LEU A 36 2.44 10.24 -5.77
C LEU A 36 3.04 10.69 -7.11
N ILE A 37 3.08 9.82 -8.13
CA ILE A 37 3.51 10.20 -9.48
C ILE A 37 2.59 11.29 -10.04
N PHE A 38 1.27 11.14 -9.88
CA PHE A 38 0.30 12.17 -10.28
C PHE A 38 0.48 13.49 -9.53
N ALA A 39 0.71 13.45 -8.21
CA ALA A 39 0.99 14.64 -7.42
C ALA A 39 2.27 15.36 -7.90
N ILE A 40 3.33 14.63 -8.19
CA ILE A 40 4.59 15.18 -8.73
C ILE A 40 4.35 15.80 -10.12
N TYR A 41 3.61 15.10 -11.00
CA TYR A 41 3.26 15.62 -12.32
C TYR A 41 2.53 16.97 -12.22
N LYS A 42 1.52 17.09 -11.36
CA LYS A 42 0.80 18.35 -11.14
C LYS A 42 1.71 19.47 -10.65
N ILE A 43 2.59 19.19 -9.70
CA ILE A 43 3.51 20.20 -9.15
C ILE A 43 4.46 20.72 -10.23
N ILE A 44 5.04 19.81 -11.03
CA ILE A 44 6.04 20.16 -12.04
C ILE A 44 5.40 20.86 -13.25
N PHE A 45 4.33 20.29 -13.80
CA PHE A 45 3.79 20.71 -15.09
C PHE A 45 2.62 21.69 -14.98
N GLU A 46 1.77 21.55 -13.96
CA GLU A 46 0.60 22.43 -13.78
C GLU A 46 0.85 23.55 -12.77
N ARG A 47 1.90 23.42 -11.94
CA ARG A 47 2.22 24.34 -10.82
C ARG A 47 1.04 24.59 -9.88
N LYS A 48 0.07 23.66 -9.85
CA LYS A 48 -1.11 23.74 -9.00
C LYS A 48 -0.85 22.99 -7.71
N PHE A 49 -0.95 23.72 -6.60
CA PHE A 49 -1.05 23.15 -5.27
C PHE A 49 -2.52 23.05 -4.86
N GLY A 50 -2.92 21.93 -4.25
CA GLY A 50 -4.29 21.70 -3.78
C GLY A 50 -4.98 20.53 -4.46
N GLU A 51 -6.28 20.40 -4.16
CA GLU A 51 -7.10 19.25 -4.54
C GLU A 51 -7.07 18.99 -6.07
N PRO A 52 -6.91 17.73 -6.50
CA PRO A 52 -7.03 17.38 -7.90
C PRO A 52 -8.47 17.58 -8.37
N ASP A 53 -8.60 18.22 -9.53
CA ASP A 53 -9.86 18.21 -10.28
C ASP A 53 -10.10 16.77 -10.71
N LEU A 54 -11.06 16.11 -10.05
CA LEU A 54 -11.39 14.71 -10.29
C LEU A 54 -11.84 14.46 -11.73
N ASN A 55 -12.26 15.49 -12.46
CA ASN A 55 -12.69 15.38 -13.86
C ASN A 55 -11.51 15.40 -14.85
N ASN A 56 -10.31 15.77 -14.41
CA ASN A 56 -9.13 15.94 -15.25
C ASN A 56 -7.94 15.10 -14.77
N ILE A 57 -8.21 13.85 -14.36
CA ILE A 57 -7.14 12.89 -14.02
C ILE A 57 -6.73 12.16 -15.30
N PRO A 58 -5.44 12.21 -15.70
CA PRO A 58 -4.98 11.50 -16.89
C PRO A 58 -5.12 9.97 -16.77
N ASP A 59 -5.50 9.31 -17.86
CA ASP A 59 -5.72 7.85 -17.93
C ASP A 59 -4.51 7.00 -17.51
N TRP A 60 -3.29 7.53 -17.72
CA TRP A 60 -2.07 6.86 -17.28
C TRP A 60 -2.03 6.68 -15.75
N THR A 61 -2.69 7.55 -14.98
CA THR A 61 -2.79 7.44 -13.52
C THR A 61 -3.54 6.16 -13.14
N PHE A 62 -4.68 5.91 -13.78
CA PHE A 62 -5.48 4.71 -13.55
C PHE A 62 -4.79 3.45 -14.10
N THR A 63 -4.02 3.58 -15.19
CA THR A 63 -3.18 2.48 -15.69
C THR A 63 -2.12 2.09 -14.66
N LEU A 64 -1.42 3.07 -14.09
CA LEU A 64 -0.44 2.83 -13.02
C LEU A 64 -1.10 2.25 -11.78
N TYR A 65 -2.30 2.73 -11.42
CA TYR A 65 -3.10 2.19 -10.32
C TYR A 65 -3.43 0.71 -10.53
N ASN A 66 -3.89 0.33 -11.73
CA ASN A 66 -4.18 -1.06 -12.09
C ASN A 66 -2.95 -1.96 -12.01
N ILE A 67 -1.81 -1.49 -12.52
CA ILE A 67 -0.54 -2.22 -12.47
C ILE A 67 -0.09 -2.37 -11.01
N SER A 68 -0.15 -1.31 -10.22
CA SER A 68 0.40 -1.29 -8.87
C SER A 68 -0.46 -2.01 -7.83
N HIS A 69 -1.77 -2.14 -8.07
CA HIS A 69 -2.73 -2.81 -7.19
C HIS A 69 -3.18 -4.20 -7.69
N SER A 70 -2.43 -4.80 -8.60
CA SER A 70 -2.67 -6.17 -9.07
C SER A 70 -1.81 -7.19 -8.30
N LEU A 71 -2.45 -8.24 -7.76
CA LEU A 71 -1.74 -9.35 -7.14
C LEU A 71 -0.95 -10.17 -8.17
N PHE A 72 -1.41 -10.22 -9.43
CA PHE A 72 -0.68 -10.88 -10.51
C PHE A 72 0.61 -10.13 -10.83
N VAL A 73 0.56 -8.79 -10.93
CA VAL A 73 1.74 -7.96 -11.16
C VAL A 73 2.71 -8.05 -9.98
N ALA A 74 2.20 -7.89 -8.75
CA ALA A 74 3.02 -8.00 -7.54
C ALA A 74 3.70 -9.38 -7.46
N GLY A 75 2.94 -10.46 -7.71
CA GLY A 75 3.45 -11.83 -7.74
C GLY A 75 4.52 -12.05 -8.82
N ALA A 76 4.30 -11.54 -10.03
CA ALA A 76 5.27 -11.62 -11.12
C ALA A 76 6.58 -10.88 -10.77
N CYS A 77 6.49 -9.67 -10.21
CA CYS A 77 7.65 -8.91 -9.75
C CYS A 77 8.44 -9.66 -8.66
N ILE A 78 7.74 -10.21 -7.66
CA ILE A 78 8.36 -11.01 -6.59
C ILE A 78 9.04 -12.25 -7.17
N LEU A 79 8.39 -12.93 -8.11
CA LEU A 79 8.94 -14.11 -8.79
C LEU A 79 10.21 -13.77 -9.57
N ILE A 80 10.21 -12.68 -10.35
CA ILE A 80 11.39 -12.22 -11.10
C ILE A 80 12.55 -11.95 -10.13
N VAL A 81 12.31 -11.20 -9.05
CA VAL A 81 13.35 -10.90 -8.06
C VAL A 81 13.85 -12.17 -7.37
N PHE A 82 12.96 -13.11 -7.06
CA PHE A 82 13.34 -14.41 -6.51
C PHE A 82 14.26 -15.19 -7.46
N LEU A 83 13.92 -15.25 -8.76
CA LEU A 83 14.72 -15.95 -9.77
C LEU A 83 16.10 -15.31 -9.98
N VAL A 84 16.18 -13.97 -9.98
CA VAL A 84 17.43 -13.23 -10.14
C VAL A 84 18.33 -13.35 -8.91
N LEU A 85 17.77 -13.15 -7.70
CA LEU A 85 18.53 -13.18 -6.46
C LEU A 85 18.77 -14.60 -5.93
N LYS A 86 18.06 -15.60 -6.48
CA LYS A 86 18.01 -16.99 -5.99
C LYS A 86 17.70 -17.10 -4.49
N LYS A 87 17.03 -16.08 -3.95
CA LYS A 87 16.67 -15.96 -2.53
C LYS A 87 15.34 -15.24 -2.43
N PHE A 88 14.44 -15.79 -1.62
CA PHE A 88 13.10 -15.25 -1.50
C PHE A 88 13.12 -13.85 -0.84
N PRO A 89 12.65 -12.79 -1.53
CA PRO A 89 12.72 -11.43 -1.03
C PRO A 89 11.55 -11.15 -0.08
N VAL A 90 11.61 -11.67 1.16
CA VAL A 90 10.50 -11.60 2.14
C VAL A 90 9.96 -10.17 2.32
N TYR A 91 10.83 -9.15 2.25
CA TYR A 91 10.41 -7.74 2.38
C TYR A 91 9.43 -7.30 1.28
N MET A 92 9.46 -7.90 0.09
CA MET A 92 8.52 -7.58 -1.00
C MET A 92 7.10 -8.08 -0.71
N LEU A 93 6.90 -9.02 0.22
CA LEU A 93 5.56 -9.46 0.62
C LEU A 93 4.71 -8.33 1.22
N SER A 94 5.34 -7.22 1.63
CA SER A 94 4.60 -6.04 2.07
C SER A 94 3.73 -5.45 0.95
N TRP A 95 4.11 -5.64 -0.32
CA TRP A 95 3.33 -5.18 -1.47
C TRP A 95 2.00 -5.91 -1.62
N PRO A 96 1.94 -7.25 -1.81
CA PRO A 96 0.66 -7.95 -1.89
C PRO A 96 -0.17 -7.83 -0.60
N ILE A 97 0.46 -7.69 0.57
CA ILE A 97 -0.28 -7.43 1.83
C ILE A 97 -0.99 -6.07 1.79
N ALA A 98 -0.32 -5.01 1.29
CA ALA A 98 -0.96 -3.72 1.10
C ALA A 98 -2.17 -3.82 0.16
N ILE A 99 -2.03 -4.52 -0.98
CA ILE A 99 -3.14 -4.77 -1.91
C ILE A 99 -4.30 -5.51 -1.22
N VAL A 100 -4.01 -6.48 -0.36
CA VAL A 100 -5.04 -7.21 0.40
C VAL A 100 -5.73 -6.31 1.41
N PHE A 101 -5.03 -5.39 2.07
CA PHE A 101 -5.69 -4.39 2.91
C PHE A 101 -6.60 -3.49 2.08
N ASP A 102 -6.11 -3.01 0.95
CA ASP A 102 -6.90 -2.19 0.04
C ASP A 102 -8.12 -2.92 -0.50
N LEU A 103 -8.01 -4.22 -0.76
CA LEU A 103 -9.14 -5.05 -1.20
C LEU A 103 -10.33 -4.94 -0.24
N PHE A 104 -10.08 -4.90 1.07
CA PHE A 104 -11.12 -4.79 2.08
C PHE A 104 -11.44 -3.36 2.51
N THR A 105 -10.64 -2.38 2.08
CA THR A 105 -10.72 -0.98 2.57
C THR A 105 -10.97 0.06 1.47
N HIS A 106 -11.21 -0.41 0.25
CA HIS A 106 -11.71 0.39 -0.85
C HIS A 106 -13.13 -0.01 -1.24
N THR A 107 -13.97 0.99 -1.46
CA THR A 107 -15.33 0.76 -1.95
C THR A 107 -15.31 0.57 -3.47
N ARG A 108 -16.40 0.03 -4.03
CA ARG A 108 -16.57 -0.06 -5.49
C ARG A 108 -16.59 1.32 -6.16
N ASP A 109 -17.11 2.31 -5.45
CA ASP A 109 -17.36 3.65 -5.98
C ASP A 109 -16.14 4.58 -5.86
N PHE A 110 -15.17 4.24 -5.01
CA PHE A 110 -14.00 5.09 -4.76
C PHE A 110 -12.71 4.28 -4.71
N LEU A 111 -11.97 4.33 -5.83
CA LEU A 111 -10.68 3.67 -6.03
C LEU A 111 -10.76 2.15 -5.76
N PRO A 112 -11.59 1.40 -6.50
CA PRO A 112 -11.77 -0.02 -6.24
C PRO A 112 -10.51 -0.81 -6.61
N THR A 113 -10.01 -1.62 -5.66
CA THR A 113 -8.76 -2.37 -5.81
C THR A 113 -8.84 -3.43 -6.92
N PRO A 114 -8.08 -3.29 -8.02
CA PRO A 114 -8.09 -4.18 -9.17
C PRO A 114 -7.15 -5.39 -8.95
N PHE A 115 -7.34 -6.11 -7.83
CA PHE A 115 -6.43 -7.16 -7.37
C PHE A 115 -6.24 -8.32 -8.37
N LEU A 116 -7.22 -8.54 -9.26
CA LEU A 116 -7.18 -9.58 -10.31
C LEU A 116 -6.78 -9.04 -11.69
N TRP A 117 -6.48 -7.75 -11.85
CA TRP A 117 -6.08 -7.20 -13.15
C TRP A 117 -4.80 -7.87 -13.66
N PRO A 118 -4.63 -8.13 -14.96
CA PRO A 118 -5.57 -7.86 -16.06
C PRO A 118 -6.56 -9.00 -16.34
N VAL A 119 -6.60 -10.03 -15.48
CA VAL A 119 -7.37 -11.26 -15.71
C VAL A 119 -8.86 -11.05 -15.44
N SER A 120 -9.22 -10.21 -14.47
CA SER A 120 -10.61 -9.92 -14.13
C SER A 120 -10.78 -8.49 -13.61
N GLU A 121 -11.90 -7.89 -13.98
CA GLU A 121 -12.36 -6.57 -13.53
C GLU A 121 -13.18 -6.62 -12.24
N TRP A 122 -13.38 -7.81 -11.66
CA TRP A 122 -14.16 -7.96 -10.44
C TRP A 122 -13.47 -7.29 -9.25
N LYS A 123 -14.24 -6.49 -8.51
CA LYS A 123 -13.79 -5.68 -7.37
C LYS A 123 -14.61 -5.98 -6.12
N PHE A 124 -13.93 -6.15 -5.00
CA PHE A 124 -14.58 -6.39 -3.70
C PHE A 124 -15.18 -5.08 -3.15
N PRO A 125 -16.41 -5.12 -2.58
CA PRO A 125 -17.02 -3.96 -1.95
C PRO A 125 -16.49 -3.79 -0.50
N GLY A 126 -15.30 -3.21 -0.36
CA GLY A 126 -14.68 -2.94 0.93
C GLY A 126 -15.26 -1.75 1.68
N ILE A 127 -14.68 -1.45 2.84
CA ILE A 127 -15.07 -0.35 3.75
C ILE A 127 -14.24 0.88 3.43
N SER A 128 -14.86 2.01 3.13
CA SER A 128 -14.12 3.25 2.84
C SER A 128 -13.21 3.67 4.01
N TRP A 129 -11.95 3.98 3.69
CA TRP A 129 -11.01 4.70 4.57
C TRP A 129 -11.57 6.03 5.10
N GLY A 130 -12.56 6.63 4.43
CA GLY A 130 -13.23 7.84 4.93
C GLY A 130 -14.14 7.59 6.13
N ASN A 131 -14.38 6.34 6.52
CA ASN A 131 -15.23 6.02 7.65
C ASN A 131 -14.49 6.25 8.99
N GLY A 132 -14.95 7.22 9.77
CA GLY A 132 -14.31 7.63 11.03
C GLY A 132 -14.16 6.50 12.05
N TRP A 133 -15.16 5.61 12.21
CA TRP A 133 -15.02 4.50 13.16
C TRP A 133 -13.96 3.50 12.73
N PHE A 134 -13.84 3.26 11.41
CA PHE A 134 -12.84 2.36 10.86
C PHE A 134 -11.44 2.93 11.07
N MET A 135 -11.27 4.23 10.82
CA MET A 135 -10.01 4.94 11.05
C MET A 135 -9.57 4.88 12.52
N ILE A 136 -10.49 5.16 13.45
CA ILE A 136 -10.22 5.08 14.89
C ILE A 136 -9.80 3.65 15.27
N GLY A 137 -10.52 2.64 14.77
CA GLY A 137 -10.19 1.23 15.00
C GLY A 137 -8.81 0.85 14.46
N ASN A 138 -8.53 1.19 13.21
CA ASN A 138 -7.24 0.92 12.54
C ASN A 138 -6.08 1.52 13.34
N TYR A 139 -6.15 2.81 13.68
CA TYR A 139 -5.08 3.47 14.43
C TYR A 139 -4.96 3.00 15.88
N SER A 140 -6.07 2.57 16.50
CA SER A 140 -6.04 1.96 17.83
C SER A 140 -5.31 0.61 17.83
N VAL A 141 -5.56 -0.22 16.81
CA VAL A 141 -4.84 -1.50 16.63
C VAL A 141 -3.36 -1.25 16.35
N LEU A 142 -3.03 -0.30 15.47
CA LEU A 142 -1.65 0.10 15.22
C LEU A 142 -0.97 0.59 16.50
N LEU A 143 -1.63 1.43 17.30
CA LEU A 143 -1.08 1.92 18.57
C LEU A 143 -0.74 0.75 19.50
N ILE A 144 -1.68 -0.17 19.70
CA ILE A 144 -1.48 -1.37 20.55
C ILE A 144 -0.31 -2.21 20.03
N LEU A 145 -0.26 -2.45 18.71
CA LEU A 145 0.82 -3.21 18.06
C LEU A 145 2.20 -2.57 18.34
N PHE A 146 2.33 -1.26 18.16
CA PHE A 146 3.60 -0.57 18.38
C PHE A 146 3.99 -0.53 19.86
N VAL A 147 3.04 -0.29 20.77
CA VAL A 147 3.27 -0.38 22.22
C VAL A 147 3.81 -1.77 22.58
N TYR A 148 3.20 -2.84 22.06
CA TYR A 148 3.65 -4.20 22.28
C TYR A 148 5.08 -4.45 21.73
N ILE A 149 5.35 -4.03 20.49
CA ILE A 149 6.67 -4.18 19.85
C ILE A 149 7.76 -3.48 20.69
N PHE A 150 7.53 -2.24 21.11
CA PHE A 150 8.50 -1.48 21.89
C PHE A 150 8.68 -2.04 23.30
N TRP A 151 7.60 -2.50 23.94
CA TRP A 151 7.68 -3.16 25.24
C TRP A 151 8.53 -4.43 25.17
N LYS A 152 8.29 -5.32 24.20
CA LYS A 152 9.11 -6.52 23.99
C LYS A 152 10.57 -6.20 23.69
N LYS A 153 10.85 -5.19 22.85
CA LYS A 153 12.23 -4.74 22.57
C LYS A 153 12.96 -4.24 23.82
N ARG A 154 12.26 -3.62 24.78
CA ARG A 154 12.84 -3.21 26.05
C ARG A 154 13.17 -4.39 26.96
N GLN A 155 12.32 -5.42 26.99
CA GLN A 155 12.57 -6.62 27.79
C GLN A 155 13.78 -7.42 27.29
N LEU A 156 13.98 -7.51 25.97
CA LEU A 156 15.13 -8.21 25.38
C LEU A 156 16.47 -7.47 25.54
N LYS A 157 16.45 -6.21 25.99
CA LYS A 157 17.66 -5.40 26.25
C LYS A 157 18.08 -5.40 27.73
N LYS A 158 17.21 -5.88 28.62
CA LYS A 158 17.53 -6.11 30.03
C LYS A 158 18.07 -7.52 30.18
#